data_AF-A0A399EK26-F1
#
_entry.id   AF-A0A399EK26-F1
#
_cell.length_a   1.000
_cell.length_b   1.000
_cell.length_c   1.000
_cell.angle_alpha   90.00
_cell.angle_beta   90.00
_cell.angle_gamma   90.00
#
_symmetry.space_group_name_H-M   'P 1'
#
loop_
_entity.id
_entity.type
_entity.pdbx_description
1 polymer ?
#
loop_
_entity_poly.entity_id
_entity_poly.type
_entity_poly.pdbx_seq_one_letter_code
_entity_poly.pdbx_strand_id
1 'polypeptide(L)'
;MSRRELLRLLAALGLSLGSPGWANGKDKDKGNGNDKDKDKDKDKDKDKGNDKDKGDKSSPGNPNNPNNPNNPEPRRNYYARVTLNDGAAIYCGGTRVLSDSPWLKLAAPGMWLEAEGNWNEKDFKAAQVKIVSPKVWAYYQGPAAALSLGGAQRVEVWLQDGAERVLFQRTLTTSANTVRVVAYHDGTRFLAVPPNLIAAPGLKPGWYELNGTWNGQSFTWSSIKPFPADEG
;
A
#
# COMPACT_ATOMS: atom_id res chain seq x y z
N MET A 1 17.98 -17.74 -0.53
CA MET A 1 18.69 -16.58 0.04
C MET A 1 19.12 -16.93 1.45
N SER A 2 20.41 -16.89 1.73
CA SER A 2 20.97 -17.26 3.03
C SER A 2 20.74 -16.13 4.06
N ARG A 3 20.61 -16.48 5.35
CA ARG A 3 20.49 -15.51 6.46
C ARG A 3 21.63 -14.49 6.48
N ARG A 4 22.81 -14.86 5.93
CA ARG A 4 23.97 -13.98 5.76
C ARG A 4 23.81 -12.96 4.62
N GLU A 5 23.07 -13.30 3.57
CA GLU A 5 22.74 -12.38 2.47
C GLU A 5 21.70 -11.35 2.91
N LEU A 6 20.72 -11.77 3.72
CA LEU A 6 19.72 -10.89 4.31
C LEU A 6 20.36 -9.84 5.24
N LEU A 7 21.33 -10.25 6.05
CA LEU A 7 22.06 -9.34 6.97
C LEU A 7 22.94 -8.32 6.22
N ARG A 8 23.52 -8.70 5.08
CA ARG A 8 24.28 -7.76 4.23
C ARG A 8 23.38 -6.76 3.52
N LEU A 9 22.18 -7.18 3.10
CA LEU A 9 21.19 -6.29 2.51
C LEU A 9 20.67 -5.26 3.54
N LEU A 10 20.46 -5.68 4.78
CA LEU A 10 20.02 -4.80 5.88
C LEU A 10 21.08 -3.78 6.29
N ALA A 11 22.35 -4.17 6.32
CA ALA A 11 23.46 -3.27 6.63
C ALA A 11 23.69 -2.23 5.52
N ALA A 12 23.52 -2.60 4.24
CA ALA A 12 23.65 -1.68 3.11
C ALA A 12 22.55 -0.61 3.04
N LEU A 13 21.41 -0.83 3.71
CA LEU A 13 20.28 0.10 3.78
C LEU A 13 20.30 1.05 5.00
N GLY A 14 21.36 1.02 5.82
CA GLY A 14 21.46 1.88 7.00
C GLY A 14 20.39 1.62 8.07
N LEU A 15 19.68 0.49 7.98
CA LEU A 15 18.67 0.10 8.96
C LEU A 15 19.37 -0.52 10.17
N SER A 16 19.80 0.35 11.09
CA SER A 16 20.06 -0.06 12.47
C SER A 16 18.75 -0.62 13.03
N LEU A 17 18.76 -1.86 13.52
CA LEU A 17 17.70 -2.40 14.38
C LEU A 17 17.76 -1.63 15.71
N GLY A 18 17.21 -0.43 15.71
CA GLY A 18 16.86 0.28 16.93
C GLY A 18 15.75 -0.50 17.59
N SER A 19 16.08 -1.18 18.69
CA SER A 19 15.11 -1.77 19.60
C SER A 19 14.02 -0.73 19.93
N PRO A 20 12.73 -1.04 19.81
CA PRO A 20 11.71 -0.20 20.42
C PRO A 20 11.87 -0.35 21.93
N GLY A 21 12.40 0.70 22.57
CA GLY A 21 12.37 0.82 24.02
C GLY A 21 10.91 0.86 24.48
N TRP A 22 10.51 -0.14 25.26
CA TRP A 22 9.33 -0.08 26.10
C TRP A 22 9.51 1.05 27.12
N ALA A 23 8.78 2.15 26.96
CA ALA A 23 8.62 3.14 28.02
C ALA A 23 7.57 2.60 29.01
N ASN A 24 8.06 1.84 29.99
CA ASN A 24 7.35 1.51 31.20
C ASN A 24 7.58 2.66 32.19
N GLY A 25 6.54 3.42 32.51
CA GLY A 25 6.59 4.53 33.47
C GLY A 25 5.49 4.38 34.51
N LYS A 26 5.80 3.65 35.60
CA LYS A 26 5.06 3.63 36.86
C LYS A 26 5.80 4.49 37.89
N ASP A 27 5.05 4.93 38.90
CA ASP A 27 5.43 5.67 40.12
C ASP A 27 5.41 7.20 40.02
N LYS A 28 4.97 7.99 41.02
CA LYS A 28 4.03 7.87 42.16
C LYS A 28 3.93 9.28 42.76
N ASP A 29 2.78 9.57 43.38
CA ASP A 29 2.55 10.51 44.49
C ASP A 29 3.05 11.96 44.44
N LYS A 30 2.11 12.92 44.53
CA LYS A 30 1.92 13.79 45.72
C LYS A 30 0.76 14.77 45.52
N GLY A 31 -0.08 14.90 46.54
CA GLY A 31 -1.36 15.59 46.50
C GLY A 31 -1.34 17.10 46.74
N ASN A 32 -2.54 17.67 46.63
CA ASN A 32 -3.09 18.80 47.40
C ASN A 32 -4.57 18.87 46.96
N GLY A 33 -5.58 18.68 47.83
CA GLY A 33 -5.89 19.58 48.93
C GLY A 33 -6.83 20.65 48.41
N ASN A 34 -8.15 20.40 48.46
CA ASN A 34 -9.13 21.45 48.66
C ASN A 34 -10.46 20.88 49.13
N ASP A 35 -10.72 21.18 50.40
CA ASP A 35 -12.01 21.10 51.07
C ASP A 35 -13.10 21.80 50.27
N LYS A 36 -14.30 21.22 50.32
CA LYS A 36 -15.52 22.00 50.51
C LYS A 36 -16.63 21.08 51.00
N ASP A 37 -16.87 21.23 52.30
CA ASP A 37 -18.11 20.91 52.96
C ASP A 37 -19.32 21.39 52.15
N LYS A 38 -20.36 20.55 52.13
CA LYS A 38 -21.70 20.98 52.57
C LYS A 38 -22.58 19.77 52.83
N ASP A 39 -22.88 19.59 54.10
CA ASP A 39 -24.03 18.88 54.63
C ASP A 39 -25.32 19.20 53.86
N LYS A 40 -26.15 18.19 53.69
CA LYS A 40 -27.58 18.23 54.07
C LYS A 40 -28.18 16.84 54.08
N ASP A 41 -28.33 16.32 55.30
CA ASP A 41 -29.59 15.85 55.87
C ASP A 41 -30.58 15.07 54.99
N LYS A 42 -30.80 13.82 55.44
CA LYS A 42 -32.07 13.26 55.91
C LYS A 42 -32.88 12.31 55.02
N ASP A 43 -33.19 11.21 55.72
CA ASP A 43 -34.41 10.40 55.72
C ASP A 43 -34.60 9.29 54.69
N LYS A 44 -34.38 8.07 55.22
CA LYS A 44 -35.22 6.87 55.15
C LYS A 44 -36.49 7.03 54.31
N ASP A 45 -36.70 6.09 53.39
CA ASP A 45 -37.70 5.04 53.63
C ASP A 45 -37.51 3.81 52.74
N LYS A 46 -37.82 2.67 53.35
CA LYS A 46 -38.01 1.37 52.70
C LYS A 46 -39.34 1.44 51.96
N ASP A 47 -39.39 0.96 50.72
CA ASP A 47 -40.55 0.15 50.34
C ASP A 47 -40.27 -0.89 49.26
N LYS A 48 -40.89 -2.04 49.48
CA LYS A 48 -40.94 -3.21 48.61
C LYS A 48 -41.97 -2.94 47.52
N GLY A 49 -41.63 -3.25 46.26
CA GLY A 49 -42.60 -3.33 45.18
C GLY A 49 -42.11 -4.25 44.07
N ASN A 50 -42.60 -5.49 44.10
CA ASN A 50 -42.64 -6.38 42.93
C ASN A 50 -43.54 -5.72 41.89
N ASP A 51 -43.09 -5.62 40.63
CA ASP A 51 -43.99 -5.80 39.50
C ASP A 51 -43.25 -6.33 38.27
N LYS A 52 -43.85 -7.39 37.71
CA LYS A 52 -43.44 -8.07 36.49
C LYS A 52 -44.08 -7.39 35.27
N ASP A 53 -43.43 -7.62 34.14
CA ASP A 53 -43.96 -7.58 32.78
C ASP A 53 -44.36 -6.23 32.20
N LYS A 54 -43.58 -5.77 31.20
CA LYS A 54 -44.06 -5.73 29.80
C LYS A 54 -42.98 -5.24 28.82
N GLY A 55 -42.55 -6.17 27.96
CA GLY A 55 -42.29 -5.91 26.54
C GLY A 55 -41.06 -5.08 26.20
N ASP A 56 -39.90 -5.74 26.12
CA ASP A 56 -38.77 -5.30 25.30
C ASP A 56 -39.22 -5.27 23.82
N LYS A 57 -39.79 -4.15 23.41
CA LYS A 57 -39.85 -3.77 22.01
C LYS A 57 -38.43 -3.41 21.60
N SER A 58 -37.80 -4.35 20.91
CA SER A 58 -36.59 -4.17 20.12
C SER A 58 -36.70 -2.86 19.32
N SER A 59 -36.12 -1.78 19.86
CA SER A 59 -35.89 -0.58 19.06
C SER A 59 -34.94 -0.96 17.93
N PRO A 60 -35.24 -0.61 16.67
CA PRO A 60 -34.31 -0.82 15.58
C PRO A 60 -33.03 -0.06 15.92
N GLY A 61 -31.95 -0.82 16.17
CA GLY A 61 -30.67 -0.27 16.59
C GLY A 61 -30.25 0.83 15.63
N ASN A 62 -29.88 1.98 16.20
CA ASN A 62 -29.35 3.11 15.44
C ASN A 62 -28.20 2.62 14.54
N PRO A 63 -28.29 2.73 13.20
CA PRO A 63 -27.24 2.27 12.29
C PRO A 63 -25.90 2.99 12.49
N ASN A 64 -25.89 4.09 13.26
CA ASN A 64 -24.68 4.83 13.63
C ASN A 64 -24.16 4.50 15.04
N ASN A 65 -24.61 3.42 15.68
CA ASN A 65 -24.02 2.98 16.95
C ASN A 65 -22.61 2.38 16.69
N PRO A 66 -21.52 3.00 17.18
CA PRO A 66 -20.16 2.48 17.00
C PRO A 66 -19.91 1.14 17.70
N ASN A 67 -20.82 0.71 18.60
CA ASN A 67 -20.79 -0.58 19.28
C ASN A 67 -21.71 -1.63 18.63
N ASN A 68 -22.30 -1.37 17.45
CA ASN A 68 -23.07 -2.38 16.73
C ASN A 68 -22.12 -3.37 16.04
N PRO A 69 -22.07 -4.66 16.44
CA PRO A 69 -21.19 -5.66 15.84
C PRO A 69 -21.51 -5.96 14.37
N ASN A 70 -22.67 -5.51 13.86
CA ASN A 70 -23.05 -5.61 12.46
C ASN A 70 -22.68 -4.37 11.62
N ASN A 71 -22.08 -3.35 12.22
CA ASN A 71 -21.60 -2.20 11.46
C ASN A 71 -20.21 -2.54 10.89
N PRO A 72 -20.02 -2.55 9.56
CA PRO A 72 -18.69 -2.74 9.00
C PRO A 72 -17.75 -1.68 9.57
N GLU A 73 -16.58 -2.10 10.05
CA GLU A 73 -15.58 -1.15 10.55
C GLU A 73 -15.36 -0.04 9.52
N PRO A 74 -15.32 1.23 9.97
CA PRO A 74 -15.11 2.34 9.06
C PRO A 74 -13.75 2.17 8.38
N ARG A 75 -13.77 2.11 7.05
CA ARG A 75 -12.57 2.02 6.23
C ARG A 75 -11.66 3.20 6.55
N ARG A 76 -10.36 2.90 6.69
CA ARG A 76 -9.31 3.87 7.00
C ARG A 76 -8.40 4.02 5.80
N ASN A 77 -7.82 5.22 5.68
CA ASN A 77 -6.75 5.47 4.73
C ASN A 77 -5.40 5.22 5.40
N TYR A 78 -4.53 4.50 4.71
CA TYR A 78 -3.18 4.19 5.11
C TYR A 78 -2.20 4.70 4.04
N TYR A 79 -1.36 5.65 4.42
CA TYR A 79 -0.32 6.22 3.55
C TYR A 79 1.04 5.75 4.04
N ALA A 80 1.81 5.12 3.17
CA ALA A 80 3.13 4.64 3.56
C ALA A 80 4.09 4.50 2.39
N ARG A 81 5.38 4.56 2.72
CA ARG A 81 6.46 4.29 1.78
C ARG A 81 6.75 2.79 1.72
N VAL A 82 6.80 2.27 0.50
CA VAL A 82 7.17 0.88 0.22
C VAL A 82 8.64 0.67 0.55
N THR A 83 8.92 -0.31 1.39
CA THR A 83 10.28 -0.71 1.75
C THR A 83 10.69 -1.99 1.03
N LEU A 84 9.75 -2.90 0.79
CA LEU A 84 9.98 -4.16 0.10
C LEU A 84 8.74 -4.58 -0.68
N ASN A 85 8.97 -5.14 -1.88
CA ASN A 85 7.99 -5.92 -2.62
C ASN A 85 8.67 -7.22 -3.06
N ASP A 86 8.23 -8.35 -2.52
CA ASP A 86 8.77 -9.68 -2.83
C ASP A 86 7.95 -10.43 -3.91
N GLY A 87 6.92 -9.79 -4.46
CA GLY A 87 6.00 -10.37 -5.44
C GLY A 87 4.78 -11.06 -4.83
N ALA A 88 4.80 -11.39 -3.54
CA ALA A 88 3.68 -11.98 -2.80
C ALA A 88 3.05 -10.98 -1.81
N ALA A 89 3.87 -10.12 -1.20
CA ALA A 89 3.45 -9.11 -0.25
C ALA A 89 4.24 -7.81 -0.42
N ILE A 90 3.62 -6.71 0.00
CA ILE A 90 4.29 -5.43 0.16
C ILE A 90 4.47 -5.12 1.63
N TYR A 91 5.68 -4.68 1.96
CA TYR A 91 6.01 -4.16 3.26
C TYR A 91 6.25 -2.66 3.19
N CYS A 92 5.66 -1.97 4.14
CA CYS A 92 5.85 -0.55 4.40
C CYS A 92 6.40 -0.40 5.82
N GLY A 93 7.72 -0.45 5.95
CA GLY A 93 8.38 -0.57 7.25
C GLY A 93 8.03 -1.91 7.90
N GLY A 94 7.45 -1.86 9.11
CA GLY A 94 7.01 -3.05 9.85
C GLY A 94 5.64 -3.61 9.46
N THR A 95 4.89 -2.89 8.61
CA THR A 95 3.51 -3.25 8.25
C THR A 95 3.46 -3.98 6.91
N ARG A 96 2.78 -5.12 6.89
CA ARG A 96 2.45 -5.83 5.66
C ARG A 96 1.11 -5.33 5.12
N VAL A 97 1.08 -4.95 3.85
CA VAL A 97 -0.13 -4.53 3.14
C VAL A 97 -0.58 -5.68 2.24
N LEU A 98 -1.84 -6.08 2.39
CA LEU A 98 -2.48 -7.18 1.66
C LEU A 98 -3.60 -6.61 0.78
N SER A 99 -3.59 -6.92 -0.51
CA SER A 99 -4.63 -6.51 -1.45
C SER A 99 -4.58 -7.38 -2.71
N ASP A 100 -5.72 -7.56 -3.36
CA ASP A 100 -5.80 -8.13 -4.71
C ASP A 100 -5.58 -7.08 -5.81
N SER A 101 -5.44 -5.80 -5.43
CA SER A 101 -5.22 -4.70 -6.36
C SER A 101 -3.98 -4.95 -7.23
N PRO A 102 -4.10 -4.84 -8.57
CA PRO A 102 -2.96 -5.01 -9.46
C PRO A 102 -1.91 -3.91 -9.29
N TRP A 103 -2.29 -2.76 -8.73
CA TRP A 103 -1.35 -1.69 -8.35
C TRP A 103 -0.37 -2.15 -7.26
N LEU A 104 -0.82 -2.98 -6.32
CA LEU A 104 0.06 -3.50 -5.28
C LEU A 104 1.17 -4.36 -5.87
N LYS A 105 0.90 -5.13 -6.94
CA LYS A 105 1.93 -5.93 -7.63
C LYS A 105 2.98 -5.07 -8.33
N LEU A 106 2.66 -3.81 -8.63
CA LEU A 106 3.55 -2.86 -9.31
C LEU A 106 4.19 -1.83 -8.37
N ALA A 107 3.91 -1.86 -7.06
CA ALA A 107 4.55 -0.92 -6.15
C ALA A 107 5.99 -1.35 -5.85
N ALA A 108 6.95 -0.44 -6.02
CA ALA A 108 8.38 -0.71 -5.81
C ALA A 108 8.93 -0.04 -4.55
N PRO A 109 10.03 -0.55 -3.98
CA PRO A 109 10.77 0.15 -2.94
C PRO A 109 11.01 1.62 -3.30
N GLY A 110 10.74 2.50 -2.34
CA GLY A 110 10.86 3.94 -2.51
C GLY A 110 9.56 4.65 -2.91
N MET A 111 8.60 3.95 -3.52
CA MET A 111 7.28 4.51 -3.86
C MET A 111 6.42 4.76 -2.63
N TRP A 112 5.47 5.69 -2.75
CA TRP A 112 4.43 5.91 -1.75
C TRP A 112 3.10 5.38 -2.26
N LEU A 113 2.39 4.67 -1.38
CA LEU A 113 1.04 4.19 -1.64
C LEU A 113 0.03 4.85 -0.70
N GLU A 114 -1.18 4.96 -1.19
CA GLU A 114 -2.41 5.20 -0.44
C GLU A 114 -3.25 3.94 -0.53
N ALA A 115 -3.65 3.39 0.60
CA ALA A 115 -4.49 2.22 0.69
C ALA A 115 -5.73 2.51 1.53
N GLU A 116 -6.91 2.21 0.99
CA GLU A 116 -8.18 2.28 1.72
C GLU A 116 -8.55 0.87 2.18
N GLY A 117 -8.79 0.67 3.47
CA GLY A 117 -9.05 -0.65 4.03
C GLY A 117 -9.14 -0.69 5.54
N ASN A 118 -8.93 -1.87 6.11
CA ASN A 118 -9.06 -2.11 7.55
C ASN A 118 -7.81 -2.78 8.11
N TRP A 119 -7.55 -2.53 9.38
CA TRP A 119 -6.48 -3.20 10.11
C TRP A 119 -6.93 -4.61 10.51
N ASN A 120 -6.02 -5.57 10.35
CA ASN A 120 -6.15 -6.90 10.91
C ASN A 120 -4.87 -7.21 11.68
N GLU A 121 -4.92 -7.01 12.99
CA GLU A 121 -3.76 -7.05 13.87
C GLU A 121 -2.64 -6.11 13.38
N LYS A 122 -1.54 -6.67 12.87
CA LYS A 122 -0.37 -5.94 12.34
C LYS A 122 -0.40 -5.73 10.82
N ASP A 123 -1.34 -6.36 10.14
CA ASP A 123 -1.48 -6.31 8.69
C ASP A 123 -2.56 -5.29 8.31
N PHE A 124 -2.35 -4.60 7.19
CA PHE A 124 -3.36 -3.73 6.61
C PHE A 124 -4.00 -4.43 5.41
N LYS A 125 -5.30 -4.74 5.50
CA LYS A 125 -6.08 -5.35 4.40
C LYS A 125 -6.72 -4.24 3.59
N ALA A 126 -6.14 -3.95 2.43
CA ALA A 126 -6.54 -2.87 1.54
C ALA A 126 -7.56 -3.36 0.50
N ALA A 127 -8.72 -2.70 0.46
CA ALA A 127 -9.72 -2.87 -0.59
C ALA A 127 -9.33 -2.09 -1.86
N GLN A 128 -8.71 -0.91 -1.69
CA GLN A 128 -8.19 -0.10 -2.79
C GLN A 128 -6.75 0.29 -2.51
N VAL A 129 -5.94 0.38 -3.57
CA VAL A 129 -4.54 0.79 -3.50
C VAL A 129 -4.25 1.72 -4.67
N LYS A 130 -3.58 2.83 -4.38
CA LYS A 130 -3.09 3.80 -5.37
C LYS A 130 -1.62 4.08 -5.10
N ILE A 131 -0.84 4.22 -6.16
CA ILE A 131 0.54 4.73 -6.07
C ILE A 131 0.47 6.25 -6.19
N VAL A 132 0.86 6.96 -5.14
CA VAL A 132 0.72 8.42 -5.04
C VAL A 132 2.04 9.16 -5.25
N SER A 133 3.18 8.47 -5.11
CA SER A 133 4.49 9.03 -5.47
C SER A 133 5.45 7.93 -5.95
N PRO A 134 6.25 8.19 -7.01
CA PRO A 134 6.24 9.40 -7.84
C PRO A 134 4.94 9.55 -8.65
N LYS A 135 4.60 10.79 -9.04
CA LYS A 135 3.36 11.07 -9.81
C LYS A 135 3.41 10.48 -11.22
N VAL A 136 4.60 10.48 -11.83
CA VAL A 136 4.84 9.94 -13.17
C VAL A 136 5.83 8.81 -13.05
N TRP A 137 5.41 7.62 -13.46
CA TRP A 137 6.23 6.43 -13.46
C TRP A 137 5.82 5.43 -14.54
N ALA A 138 6.70 4.49 -14.80
CA ALA A 138 6.43 3.33 -15.61
C ALA A 138 7.08 2.09 -15.02
N TYR A 139 6.48 0.94 -15.23
CA TYR A 139 7.06 -0.37 -15.00
C TYR A 139 7.50 -0.97 -16.33
N TYR A 140 8.69 -1.56 -16.34
CA TYR A 140 9.23 -2.31 -17.46
C TYR A 140 9.75 -3.65 -16.97
N GLN A 141 9.39 -4.73 -17.64
CA GLN A 141 10.00 -6.05 -17.50
C GLN A 141 10.44 -6.53 -18.88
N GLY A 142 11.72 -6.86 -19.04
CA GLY A 142 12.27 -7.26 -20.34
C GLY A 142 13.80 -7.12 -20.40
N PRO A 143 14.40 -7.24 -21.59
CA PRO A 143 15.85 -7.10 -21.77
C PRO A 143 16.37 -5.71 -21.39
N ALA A 144 17.43 -5.65 -20.55
CA ALA A 144 18.02 -4.39 -20.08
C ALA A 144 18.55 -3.49 -21.21
N ALA A 145 19.05 -4.12 -22.27
CA ALA A 145 19.55 -3.43 -23.46
C ALA A 145 18.48 -2.56 -24.14
N ALA A 146 17.20 -2.94 -24.06
CA ALA A 146 16.10 -2.16 -24.64
C ALA A 146 15.90 -0.80 -23.94
N LEU A 147 16.36 -0.67 -22.69
CA LEU A 147 16.37 0.57 -21.91
C LEU A 147 17.74 1.25 -21.87
N SER A 148 18.73 0.75 -22.62
CA SER A 148 20.14 1.19 -22.52
C SER A 148 20.75 1.05 -21.11
N LEU A 149 20.28 0.07 -20.34
CA LEU A 149 20.75 -0.21 -18.97
C LEU A 149 21.84 -1.29 -18.90
N GLY A 150 22.43 -1.67 -20.04
CA GLY A 150 23.52 -2.65 -20.12
C GLY A 150 23.17 -3.96 -20.82
N GLY A 151 23.87 -5.04 -20.46
CA GLY A 151 23.97 -6.30 -21.23
C GLY A 151 22.70 -7.15 -21.38
N ALA A 152 22.86 -8.40 -21.84
CA ALA A 152 21.81 -9.33 -22.25
C ALA A 152 20.90 -9.87 -21.11
N GLN A 153 20.96 -9.29 -19.92
CA GLN A 153 20.14 -9.70 -18.78
C GLN A 153 18.72 -9.16 -18.89
N ARG A 154 17.76 -9.94 -18.41
CA ARG A 154 16.39 -9.48 -18.23
C ARG A 154 16.27 -8.77 -16.89
N VAL A 155 15.50 -7.70 -16.86
CA VAL A 155 15.32 -6.85 -15.69
C VAL A 155 13.85 -6.57 -15.46
N GLU A 156 13.52 -6.26 -14.22
CA GLU A 156 12.37 -5.43 -13.90
C GLU A 156 12.84 -4.09 -13.39
N VAL A 157 12.27 -3.03 -13.94
CA VAL A 157 12.69 -1.66 -13.72
C VAL A 157 11.47 -0.79 -13.53
N TRP A 158 11.54 0.06 -12.52
CA TRP A 158 10.60 1.13 -12.30
C TRP A 158 11.28 2.42 -12.73
N LEU A 159 10.69 3.07 -13.72
CA LEU A 159 11.17 4.31 -14.30
C LEU A 159 10.34 5.48 -13.77
N GLN A 160 10.97 6.63 -13.65
CA GLN A 160 10.33 7.91 -13.37
C GLN A 160 10.87 8.99 -14.32
N ASP A 161 10.16 10.10 -14.42
CA ASP A 161 10.66 11.28 -15.13
C ASP A 161 11.78 11.96 -14.35
N GLY A 162 12.73 12.57 -15.07
CA GLY A 162 13.83 13.35 -14.49
C GLY A 162 15.22 12.74 -14.68
N ALA A 163 16.20 13.33 -13.99
CA ALA A 163 17.62 12.94 -14.09
C ALA A 163 17.88 11.53 -13.53
N GLU A 164 17.23 11.19 -12.42
CA GLU A 164 17.29 9.85 -11.80
C GLU A 164 16.17 8.98 -12.36
N ARG A 165 16.31 8.59 -13.62
CA ARG A 165 15.27 7.88 -14.36
C ARG A 165 14.89 6.53 -13.73
N VAL A 166 15.84 5.82 -13.13
CA VAL A 166 15.61 4.49 -12.54
C VAL A 166 15.32 4.66 -11.05
N LEU A 167 14.07 4.39 -10.64
CA LEU A 167 13.67 4.40 -9.24
C LEU A 167 14.09 3.12 -8.52
N PHE A 168 13.87 1.97 -9.17
CA PHE A 168 14.21 0.66 -8.63
C PHE A 168 14.46 -0.32 -9.77
N GLN A 169 15.36 -1.28 -9.56
CA GLN A 169 15.69 -2.31 -10.53
C GLN A 169 15.98 -3.64 -9.82
N ARG A 170 15.53 -4.74 -10.43
CA ARG A 170 15.94 -6.11 -10.09
C ARG A 170 16.29 -6.91 -11.34
N THR A 171 17.36 -7.70 -11.26
CA THR A 171 17.74 -8.63 -12.33
C THR A 171 16.91 -9.90 -12.25
N LEU A 172 16.43 -10.37 -13.39
CA LEU A 172 15.74 -11.64 -13.55
C LEU A 172 16.68 -12.68 -14.17
N THR A 173 16.59 -13.92 -13.71
CA THR A 173 17.43 -15.03 -14.19
C THR A 173 16.96 -15.67 -15.49
N THR A 174 15.92 -15.12 -16.13
CA THR A 174 15.31 -15.69 -17.35
C THR A 174 15.78 -14.93 -18.60
N SER A 175 16.11 -15.63 -19.67
CA SER A 175 16.59 -15.05 -20.93
C SER A 175 15.49 -14.85 -21.98
N ALA A 176 14.25 -14.61 -21.53
CA ALA A 176 13.13 -14.41 -22.44
C ALA A 176 13.15 -12.99 -23.05
N ASN A 177 12.93 -12.92 -24.37
CA ASN A 177 12.77 -11.67 -25.11
C ASN A 177 11.38 -11.03 -24.94
N THR A 178 10.57 -11.55 -24.01
CA THR A 178 9.23 -11.02 -23.73
C THR A 178 9.33 -9.74 -22.92
N VAL A 179 8.52 -8.78 -23.34
CA VAL A 179 8.46 -7.44 -22.78
C VAL A 179 7.08 -7.19 -22.21
N ARG A 180 7.03 -6.66 -21.00
CA ARG A 180 5.83 -6.15 -20.35
C ARG A 180 6.08 -4.72 -19.88
N VAL A 181 5.16 -3.83 -20.19
CA VAL A 181 5.23 -2.42 -19.79
C VAL A 181 3.91 -2.00 -19.17
N VAL A 182 3.97 -1.26 -18.08
CA VAL A 182 2.80 -0.53 -17.55
C VAL A 182 3.18 0.93 -17.43
N ALA A 183 2.48 1.81 -18.15
CA ALA A 183 2.81 3.22 -18.20
C ALA A 183 1.54 4.07 -18.46
N TYR A 184 1.59 5.32 -18.03
CA TYR A 184 0.54 6.30 -18.34
C TYR A 184 0.75 6.88 -19.74
N HIS A 185 -0.31 6.90 -20.54
CA HIS A 185 -0.39 7.60 -21.81
C HIS A 185 -1.07 8.96 -21.59
N ASP A 186 -0.46 10.05 -22.06
CA ASP A 186 -0.99 11.42 -21.90
C ASP A 186 -1.95 11.86 -23.02
N GLY A 187 -2.23 10.97 -23.98
CA GLY A 187 -2.98 11.26 -25.21
C GLY A 187 -2.08 11.47 -26.42
N THR A 188 -0.77 11.66 -26.21
CA THR A 188 0.24 11.81 -27.28
C THR A 188 1.33 10.75 -27.18
N ARG A 189 1.79 10.44 -25.96
CA ARG A 189 2.90 9.51 -25.71
C ARG A 189 2.75 8.82 -24.36
N PHE A 190 3.53 7.76 -24.19
CA PHE A 190 3.74 7.15 -22.88
C PHE A 190 4.79 7.94 -22.08
N LEU A 191 4.51 8.16 -20.80
CA LEU A 191 5.36 8.88 -19.87
C LEU A 191 6.39 7.95 -19.18
N ALA A 192 7.49 8.51 -18.67
CA ALA A 192 8.64 7.84 -18.03
C ALA A 192 9.38 6.76 -18.87
N VAL A 193 8.79 6.27 -19.95
CA VAL A 193 9.40 5.28 -20.85
C VAL A 193 10.26 5.93 -21.96
N PRO A 194 11.26 5.23 -22.51
CA PRO A 194 12.04 5.74 -23.63
C PRO A 194 11.14 6.03 -24.85
N PRO A 195 11.39 7.11 -25.63
CA PRO A 195 10.55 7.44 -26.79
C PRO A 195 10.52 6.33 -27.85
N ASN A 196 11.60 5.58 -27.99
CA ASN A 196 11.72 4.44 -28.90
C ASN A 196 10.91 3.21 -28.45
N LEU A 197 10.34 3.23 -27.24
CA LEU A 197 9.64 2.08 -26.71
C LEU A 197 8.24 1.93 -27.34
N ILE A 198 7.53 3.01 -27.70
CA ILE A 198 6.11 2.89 -28.10
C ILE A 198 5.67 3.95 -29.12
N ALA A 199 4.91 3.53 -30.14
CA ALA A 199 4.33 4.37 -31.20
C ALA A 199 2.90 3.92 -31.59
N ALA A 200 2.04 3.56 -30.63
CA ALA A 200 0.65 3.21 -30.94
C ALA A 200 -0.20 4.50 -31.02
N PRO A 201 -0.62 4.94 -32.22
CA PRO A 201 -1.45 6.14 -32.34
C PRO A 201 -2.88 5.89 -31.84
N GLY A 202 -3.54 6.94 -31.36
CA GLY A 202 -4.98 6.93 -31.09
C GLY A 202 -5.40 6.40 -29.71
N LEU A 203 -4.47 6.24 -28.76
CA LEU A 203 -4.81 5.91 -27.37
C LEU A 203 -5.33 7.15 -26.63
N LYS A 204 -6.39 6.97 -25.83
CA LYS A 204 -6.87 8.02 -24.91
C LYS A 204 -5.88 8.20 -23.75
N PRO A 205 -5.94 9.34 -23.02
CA PRO A 205 -5.19 9.46 -21.79
C PRO A 205 -5.59 8.38 -20.77
N GLY A 206 -4.62 7.73 -20.15
CA GLY A 206 -4.88 6.63 -19.22
C GLY A 206 -3.70 5.70 -19.01
N TRP A 207 -3.83 4.80 -18.04
CA TRP A 207 -2.85 3.73 -17.79
C TRP A 207 -3.10 2.56 -18.72
N TYR A 208 -2.01 2.01 -19.27
CA TYR A 208 -2.07 0.84 -20.13
C TYR A 208 -1.02 -0.19 -19.76
N GLU A 209 -1.37 -1.45 -19.97
CA GLU A 209 -0.47 -2.59 -19.98
C GLU A 209 -0.20 -3.03 -21.41
N LEU A 210 1.08 -3.12 -21.74
CA LEU A 210 1.57 -3.58 -23.04
C LEU A 210 2.36 -4.86 -22.85
N ASN A 211 2.08 -5.85 -23.69
CA ASN A 211 2.82 -7.10 -23.76
C ASN A 211 3.32 -7.31 -25.18
N GLY A 212 4.56 -7.78 -25.33
CA GLY A 212 5.19 -7.92 -26.63
C GLY A 212 6.55 -8.61 -26.58
N THR A 213 7.33 -8.43 -27.63
CA THR A 213 8.68 -8.96 -27.76
C THR A 213 9.65 -7.88 -28.25
N TRP A 214 10.93 -8.04 -27.91
CA TRP A 214 12.02 -7.19 -28.41
C TRP A 214 13.02 -8.05 -29.19
N ASN A 215 13.35 -7.63 -30.41
CA ASN A 215 14.26 -8.37 -31.30
C ASN A 215 15.71 -7.86 -31.28
N GLY A 216 16.04 -6.92 -30.38
CA GLY A 216 17.34 -6.24 -30.35
C GLY A 216 17.31 -4.82 -30.92
N GLN A 217 16.29 -4.48 -31.72
CA GLN A 217 16.18 -3.18 -32.38
C GLN A 217 14.82 -2.53 -32.14
N SER A 218 13.74 -3.29 -32.26
CA SER A 218 12.36 -2.80 -32.18
C SER A 218 11.49 -3.67 -31.28
N PHE A 219 10.38 -3.07 -30.84
CA PHE A 219 9.33 -3.76 -30.10
C PHE A 219 8.22 -4.19 -31.05
N THR A 220 7.76 -5.42 -30.89
CA THR A 220 6.53 -5.93 -31.51
C THR A 220 5.52 -6.19 -30.41
N TRP A 221 4.46 -5.38 -30.36
CA TRP A 221 3.41 -5.49 -29.36
C TRP A 221 2.36 -6.54 -29.77
N SER A 222 2.11 -7.51 -28.91
CA SER A 222 1.04 -8.51 -29.09
C SER A 222 -0.26 -8.12 -28.41
N SER A 223 -0.20 -7.21 -27.41
CA SER A 223 -1.37 -6.72 -26.69
C SER A 223 -1.11 -5.33 -26.14
N ILE A 224 -2.12 -4.45 -26.24
CA ILE A 224 -2.18 -3.13 -25.59
C ILE A 224 -3.57 -3.01 -24.98
N LYS A 225 -3.67 -2.90 -23.65
CA LYS A 225 -4.96 -2.88 -22.93
C LYS A 225 -4.94 -1.83 -21.81
N PRO A 226 -6.08 -1.23 -21.44
CA PRO A 226 -6.18 -0.42 -20.23
C PRO A 226 -5.69 -1.18 -18.99
N PHE A 227 -5.09 -0.46 -18.04
CA PHE A 227 -4.62 -1.01 -16.78
C PHE A 227 -5.09 -0.15 -15.59
N PRO A 228 -5.70 -0.72 -14.55
CA PRO A 228 -6.13 -2.12 -14.45
C PRO A 228 -7.15 -2.50 -15.54
N ALA A 229 -7.32 -3.80 -15.79
CA ALA A 229 -8.20 -4.29 -16.85
C ALA A 229 -9.67 -3.85 -16.66
N ASP A 230 -10.05 -3.45 -15.44
CA ASP A 230 -11.40 -3.03 -15.07
C ASP A 230 -11.35 -1.84 -14.08
N GLU A 231 -11.81 -0.66 -14.53
CA GLU A 231 -12.67 0.25 -13.76
C GLU A 231 -13.91 0.55 -14.64
N GLY A 232 -14.54 -0.51 -15.14
CA GLY A 232 -15.76 -0.48 -15.96
C GLY A 232 -16.93 -1.10 -15.23
#